data_AF-A0A7V7XFG5-F1
#
_entry.id   AF-A0A7V7XFG5-F1
#
_cell.length_a   1.000
_cell.length_b   1.000
_cell.length_c   1.000
_cell.angle_alpha   90.00
_cell.angle_beta   90.00
_cell.angle_gamma   90.00
#
_symmetry.space_group_name_H-M   'P 1'
#
loop_
_entity.id
_entity.type
_entity.pdbx_description
1 polymer ?
#
loop_
_entity_poly.entity_id
_entity_poly.type
_entity_poly.pdbx_seq_one_letter_code
_entity_poly.pdbx_strand_id
1 'polypeptide(L)'
;MIQLSSVLWLAIFTFSIIGYLRGFDKELVAASGVLLALFTLVQFDEFFTSLTSSADNPLRSLFYLQSVILLVVTFFAYQTPPGRLSLRESRFMGRDMMQNKLLGALAGGFNGYMVFGSLWYFMAVKNYPLETITPPQAGTTSAGLAENLPLSWLLEGNLLTLFVIGLFLFILIAVI
;
A
#
# COMPACT_ATOMS: atom_id res chain seq x y z
N MET A 1 13.24 -21.13 -9.54
CA MET A 1 12.63 -19.79 -9.72
C MET A 1 12.17 -19.31 -8.35
N ILE A 2 12.41 -18.05 -8.00
CA ILE A 2 11.93 -17.49 -6.72
C ILE A 2 10.41 -17.30 -6.83
N GLN A 3 9.67 -17.74 -5.82
CA GLN A 3 8.22 -17.55 -5.77
C GLN A 3 7.87 -16.09 -5.48
N LEU A 4 6.84 -15.55 -6.14
CA LEU A 4 6.40 -14.18 -5.90
C LEU A 4 5.90 -13.97 -4.46
N SER A 5 5.33 -15.02 -3.87
CA SER A 5 5.01 -15.07 -2.44
C SER A 5 6.22 -14.79 -1.55
N SER A 6 7.40 -15.33 -1.87
CA SER A 6 8.62 -15.10 -1.09
C SER A 6 9.06 -13.64 -1.17
N VAL A 7 8.92 -13.00 -2.33
CA VAL A 7 9.23 -11.57 -2.52
C VAL A 7 8.27 -10.69 -1.72
N LEU A 8 6.97 -11.02 -1.74
CA LEU A 8 5.98 -10.29 -0.95
C LEU A 8 6.28 -10.40 0.56
N TRP A 9 6.54 -11.60 1.07
CA TRP A 9 6.88 -11.81 2.48
C TRP A 9 8.17 -11.09 2.88
N LEU A 10 9.18 -11.07 2.02
CA LEU A 10 10.41 -10.31 2.25
C LEU A 10 10.12 -8.80 2.35
N ALA A 11 9.26 -8.27 1.47
CA ALA A 11 8.86 -6.86 1.51
C ALA A 11 8.10 -6.53 2.80
N ILE A 12 7.13 -7.37 3.20
CA ILE A 12 6.39 -7.23 4.46
C ILE A 12 7.35 -7.23 5.65
N PHE A 13 8.28 -8.17 5.69
CA PHE A 13 9.25 -8.27 6.78
C PHE A 13 10.18 -7.05 6.84
N THR A 14 10.68 -6.59 5.70
CA THR A 14 11.52 -5.39 5.61
C THR A 14 10.78 -4.16 6.10
N PHE A 15 9.53 -3.97 5.65
CA PHE A 15 8.70 -2.86 6.08
C PHE A 15 8.30 -2.95 7.55
N SER A 16 8.17 -4.16 8.09
CA SER A 16 7.96 -4.37 9.52
C SER A 16 9.17 -3.88 10.34
N ILE A 17 10.39 -4.14 9.87
CA ILE A 17 11.61 -3.59 10.50
C ILE A 17 11.63 -2.05 10.38
N ILE A 18 11.29 -1.50 9.22
CA ILE A 18 11.23 -0.04 9.01
C ILE A 18 10.22 0.58 9.98
N GLY A 19 9.03 -0.01 10.10
CA GLY A 19 7.98 0.47 11.00
C GLY A 19 8.37 0.36 12.47
N TYR A 20 9.09 -0.69 12.88
CA TYR A 20 9.64 -0.81 14.23
C TYR A 20 10.58 0.36 14.58
N LEU A 21 11.41 0.77 13.63
CA LEU A 21 12.36 1.87 13.81
C LEU A 21 11.68 3.24 13.75
N ARG A 22 10.63 3.38 12.93
CA ARG A 22 9.95 4.66 12.66
C ARG A 22 8.88 5.00 13.70
N GLY A 23 8.22 3.99 14.28
CA GLY A 23 7.16 4.13 15.28
C GLY A 23 5.75 4.19 14.68
N PHE A 24 4.75 3.84 15.49
CA PHE A 24 3.37 3.64 15.06
C PHE A 24 2.73 4.88 14.44
N ASP A 25 2.84 6.03 15.09
CA ASP A 25 2.15 7.26 14.66
C ASP A 25 2.54 7.67 13.23
N LYS A 26 3.83 7.54 12.90
CA LYS A 26 4.34 7.86 11.56
C LYS A 26 3.95 6.81 10.52
N GLU A 27 3.90 5.53 10.91
CA GLU A 27 3.42 4.46 10.03
C GLU A 27 1.92 4.58 9.76
N LEU A 28 1.11 5.05 10.71
CA LEU A 28 -0.31 5.34 10.48
C LEU A 28 -0.50 6.45 9.44
N VAL A 29 0.27 7.53 9.53
CA VAL A 29 0.23 8.61 8.53
C VAL A 29 0.64 8.08 7.15
N ALA A 30 1.66 7.23 7.08
CA ALA A 30 2.04 6.58 5.83
C ALA A 30 0.94 5.65 5.30
N ALA A 31 0.30 4.86 6.17
CA ALA A 31 -0.81 3.98 5.82
C ALA A 31 -1.97 4.77 5.19
N SER A 32 -2.31 5.93 5.77
CA SER A 32 -3.31 6.84 5.23
C SER A 32 -2.95 7.33 3.83
N GLY A 33 -1.70 7.68 3.58
CA GLY A 33 -1.23 8.09 2.25
C GLY A 33 -1.26 6.96 1.23
N VAL A 34 -0.90 5.73 1.62
CA VAL A 34 -0.99 4.54 0.77
C VAL A 34 -2.46 4.23 0.42
N LEU A 35 -3.36 4.25 1.40
CA LEU A 35 -4.80 4.05 1.17
C LEU A 35 -5.36 5.09 0.21
N LEU A 36 -5.01 6.37 0.38
CA LEU A 36 -5.44 7.44 -0.51
C LEU A 36 -4.89 7.27 -1.93
N ALA A 37 -3.64 6.81 -2.06
CA ALA A 37 -3.03 6.51 -3.36
C ALA A 37 -3.81 5.40 -4.08
N LEU A 38 -4.08 4.29 -3.38
CA LEU A 38 -4.83 3.17 -3.94
C LEU A 38 -6.25 3.58 -4.33
N PHE A 39 -6.93 4.34 -3.49
CA PHE A 39 -8.25 4.89 -3.79
C PHE A 39 -8.23 5.76 -5.05
N THR A 40 -7.26 6.65 -5.17
CA THR A 40 -7.10 7.51 -6.36
C THR A 40 -6.85 6.66 -7.60
N LEU A 41 -5.97 5.66 -7.52
CA LEU A 41 -5.67 4.77 -8.64
C LEU A 41 -6.89 3.99 -9.13
N VAL A 42 -7.72 3.51 -8.21
CA VAL A 42 -8.96 2.79 -8.52
C VAL A 42 -10.02 3.74 -9.07
N GLN A 43 -10.23 4.89 -8.42
CA GLN A 43 -11.28 5.85 -8.78
C GLN A 43 -11.04 6.49 -10.16
N PHE A 44 -9.77 6.64 -10.55
CA PHE A 44 -9.35 7.22 -11.83
C PHE A 44 -8.79 6.19 -12.81
N ASP A 45 -9.08 4.88 -12.64
CA ASP A 45 -8.57 3.81 -13.52
C ASP A 45 -8.94 4.04 -15.01
N GLU A 46 -10.18 4.49 -15.28
CA GLU A 46 -10.63 4.83 -16.64
C GLU A 46 -9.81 5.97 -17.24
N PHE A 47 -9.50 7.00 -16.45
CA PHE A 47 -8.67 8.11 -16.87
C PHE A 47 -7.25 7.63 -17.22
N PHE A 48 -6.62 6.82 -16.36
CA PHE A 48 -5.29 6.26 -16.63
C PHE A 48 -5.26 5.33 -17.84
N THR A 49 -6.33 4.54 -18.03
CA THR A 49 -6.50 3.68 -19.21
C THR A 49 -6.59 4.52 -20.48
N SER A 50 -7.32 5.64 -20.45
CA SER A 50 -7.41 6.54 -21.60
C SER A 50 -6.04 7.13 -22.00
N LEU A 51 -5.20 7.51 -21.03
CA LEU A 51 -3.86 8.06 -21.27
C LEU A 51 -2.89 7.05 -21.91
N THR A 52 -3.08 5.77 -21.64
CA THR A 52 -2.18 4.69 -22.11
C THR A 52 -2.73 3.93 -23.32
N SER A 53 -3.94 4.27 -23.77
CA SER A 53 -4.64 3.62 -24.89
C SER A 53 -3.89 3.68 -26.22
N SER A 54 -3.06 4.71 -26.43
CA SER A 54 -2.31 4.92 -27.69
C SER A 54 -0.89 4.34 -27.67
N ALA A 55 -0.49 3.64 -26.59
CA ALA A 55 0.85 3.06 -26.48
C ALA A 55 0.93 1.70 -27.21
N ASP A 56 2.14 1.32 -27.65
CA ASP A 56 2.38 0.03 -28.34
C ASP A 56 1.92 -1.18 -27.51
N ASN A 57 2.10 -1.11 -26.18
CA ASN A 57 1.59 -2.10 -25.24
C ASN A 57 0.78 -1.40 -24.14
N PRO A 58 -0.55 -1.24 -24.32
CA PRO A 58 -1.40 -0.48 -23.40
C PRO A 58 -1.39 -1.03 -21.98
N LEU A 59 -1.51 -2.37 -21.83
CA LEU A 59 -1.55 -3.02 -20.51
C LEU A 59 -0.24 -2.84 -19.72
N ARG A 60 0.90 -2.98 -20.40
CA ARG A 60 2.23 -2.77 -19.81
C ARG A 60 2.42 -1.31 -19.40
N SER A 61 2.02 -0.38 -20.25
CA SER A 61 2.11 1.05 -19.98
C SER A 61 1.23 1.46 -18.79
N LEU A 62 0.01 0.93 -18.71
CA LEU A 62 -0.90 1.15 -17.60
C LEU A 62 -0.34 0.61 -16.29
N PHE A 63 0.23 -0.61 -16.30
CA PHE A 63 0.90 -1.19 -15.13
C PHE A 63 2.03 -0.28 -14.62
N TYR A 64 2.92 0.20 -15.50
CA TYR A 64 4.00 1.10 -15.10
C TYR A 64 3.47 2.42 -14.56
N LEU A 65 2.46 3.01 -15.20
CA LEU A 65 1.85 4.27 -14.76
C LEU A 65 1.28 4.14 -13.34
N GLN A 66 0.44 3.12 -13.10
CA GLN A 66 -0.17 2.87 -11.78
C GLN A 66 0.89 2.56 -10.72
N SER A 67 1.90 1.76 -11.08
CA SER A 67 3.01 1.41 -10.17
C SER A 67 3.85 2.62 -9.78
N VAL A 68 4.20 3.47 -10.76
CA VAL A 68 4.99 4.69 -10.51
C VAL A 68 4.21 5.66 -9.64
N ILE A 69 2.92 5.88 -9.93
CA ILE A 69 2.08 6.75 -9.10
C ILE A 69 1.98 6.19 -7.67
N LEU A 70 1.71 4.89 -7.50
CA LEU A 70 1.65 4.26 -6.18
C LEU A 70 2.96 4.46 -5.41
N LEU A 71 4.10 4.19 -6.05
CA LEU A 71 5.42 4.31 -5.42
C LEU A 71 5.77 5.76 -5.08
N VAL A 72 5.47 6.71 -5.96
CA VAL A 72 5.74 8.15 -5.72
C VAL A 72 4.88 8.67 -4.58
N VAL A 73 3.58 8.39 -4.57
CA VAL A 73 2.68 8.83 -3.49
C VAL A 73 3.07 8.14 -2.18
N THR A 74 3.37 6.85 -2.21
CA THR A 74 3.87 6.11 -1.03
C THR A 74 5.16 6.74 -0.51
N PHE A 75 6.12 7.03 -1.39
CA PHE A 75 7.37 7.68 -1.01
C PHE A 75 7.12 8.99 -0.27
N PHE A 76 6.27 9.87 -0.82
CA PHE A 76 5.92 11.12 -0.14
C PHE A 76 5.13 10.91 1.16
N ALA A 77 4.26 9.89 1.24
CA ALA A 77 3.57 9.54 2.48
C ALA A 77 4.54 9.09 3.59
N TYR A 78 5.67 8.49 3.22
CA TYR A 78 6.75 8.12 4.14
C TYR A 78 7.63 9.31 4.55
N GLN A 79 7.69 10.38 3.75
CA GLN A 79 8.40 11.62 4.06
C GLN A 79 7.63 12.46 5.08
N THR A 80 7.57 12.03 6.34
CA THR A 80 6.91 12.79 7.41
C THR A 80 7.72 14.05 7.76
N PRO A 81 7.16 15.27 7.64
CA PRO A 81 7.87 16.49 8.01
C PRO A 81 8.19 16.51 9.52
N PRO A 82 9.41 16.89 9.93
CA PRO A 82 9.87 16.75 11.31
C PRO A 82 9.15 17.64 12.35
N GLY A 83 8.23 18.51 11.96
CA GLY A 83 7.74 19.60 12.82
C GLY A 83 6.25 19.63 13.21
N ARG A 84 5.40 18.70 12.76
CA ARG A 84 3.93 18.80 12.99
C ARG A 84 3.34 17.82 14.00
N LEU A 85 4.10 16.81 14.43
CA LEU A 85 3.61 15.80 15.38
C LEU A 85 3.97 16.11 16.85
N SER A 86 4.93 17.02 17.10
CA SER A 86 5.45 17.31 18.44
C SER A 86 4.52 18.13 19.34
N LEU A 87 3.49 18.80 18.80
CA LEU A 87 2.61 19.66 19.59
C LEU A 87 1.39 18.93 20.20
N ARG A 88 1.12 17.69 19.79
CA ARG A 88 -0.01 16.88 20.30
C ARG A 88 0.44 15.61 21.05
N GLU A 89 1.71 15.24 20.94
CA GLU A 89 2.33 14.09 21.62
C GLU A 89 2.29 14.16 23.16
N SER A 90 2.10 15.34 23.76
CA SER A 90 2.27 15.51 25.22
C SER A 90 1.09 15.09 26.10
N ARG A 91 -0.06 14.64 25.56
CA ARG A 91 -1.25 14.36 26.39
C ARG A 91 -1.71 12.89 26.49
N PHE A 92 -1.20 11.95 25.69
CA PHE A 92 -1.73 10.57 25.71
C PHE A 92 -0.71 9.41 25.78
N MET A 93 0.58 9.57 25.51
CA MET A 93 1.51 8.44 25.44
C MET A 93 2.82 8.67 26.19
N GLY A 94 2.81 8.46 27.50
CA GLY A 94 3.99 8.59 28.36
C GLY A 94 4.59 7.28 28.88
N ARG A 95 4.13 6.08 28.47
CA ARG A 95 4.58 4.84 29.16
C ARG A 95 5.04 3.62 28.35
N ASP A 96 4.78 3.45 27.06
CA ASP A 96 5.23 2.20 26.41
C ASP A 96 5.96 2.42 25.08
N MET A 97 7.22 2.89 25.17
CA MET A 97 8.11 3.01 24.02
C MET A 97 8.32 1.67 23.29
N MET A 98 8.26 0.54 24.02
CA MET A 98 8.31 -0.80 23.45
C MET A 98 7.02 -1.13 22.68
N GLN A 99 5.85 -0.80 23.23
CA GLN A 99 4.56 -1.00 22.56
C GLN A 99 4.48 -0.16 21.28
N ASN A 100 4.90 1.10 21.33
CA ASN A 100 4.89 1.98 20.15
C ASN A 100 5.75 1.40 19.00
N LYS A 101 6.92 0.83 19.32
CA LYS A 101 7.78 0.17 18.33
C LYS A 101 7.16 -1.12 17.78
N LEU A 102 6.55 -1.95 18.64
CA LEU A 102 5.88 -3.18 18.19
C LEU A 102 4.66 -2.87 17.30
N LEU A 103 3.84 -1.89 17.68
CA LEU A 103 2.74 -1.41 16.84
C LEU A 103 3.25 -0.80 15.54
N GLY A 104 4.37 -0.06 15.59
CA GLY A 104 5.08 0.40 14.41
C GLY A 104 5.50 -0.75 13.50
N ALA A 105 6.00 -1.86 14.05
CA ALA A 105 6.39 -3.03 13.27
C ALA A 105 5.20 -3.68 12.55
N LEU A 106 4.06 -3.80 13.24
CA LEU A 106 2.83 -4.32 12.65
C LEU A 106 2.29 -3.40 11.57
N ALA A 107 2.22 -2.10 11.84
CA ALA A 107 1.78 -1.08 10.88
C ALA A 107 2.70 -1.01 9.65
N GLY A 108 4.01 -1.09 9.85
CA GLY A 108 5.00 -1.19 8.78
C GLY A 108 4.78 -2.43 7.93
N GLY A 109 4.66 -3.61 8.54
CA GLY A 109 4.38 -4.85 7.80
C GLY A 109 3.08 -4.77 6.99
N PHE A 110 2.03 -4.19 7.57
CA PHE A 110 0.77 -3.91 6.88
C PHE A 110 0.96 -2.95 5.70
N ASN A 111 1.71 -1.86 5.87
CA ASN A 111 2.03 -0.94 4.78
C ASN A 111 2.82 -1.62 3.65
N GLY A 112 3.80 -2.45 4.00
CA GLY A 112 4.55 -3.25 3.03
C GLY A 112 3.64 -4.19 2.24
N TYR A 113 2.71 -4.87 2.93
CA TYR A 113 1.69 -5.69 2.30
C TYR A 113 0.78 -4.88 1.38
N MET A 114 0.30 -3.71 1.81
CA MET A 114 -0.57 -2.83 1.02
C MET A 114 0.13 -2.35 -0.26
N VAL A 115 1.40 -1.92 -0.17
CA VAL A 115 2.14 -1.39 -1.32
C VAL A 115 2.53 -2.52 -2.28
N PHE A 116 3.28 -3.51 -1.81
CA PHE A 116 3.80 -4.57 -2.68
C PHE A 116 2.73 -5.57 -3.11
N GLY A 117 1.74 -5.83 -2.25
CA GLY A 117 0.59 -6.64 -2.61
C GLY A 117 -0.27 -5.95 -3.68
N SER A 118 -0.41 -4.63 -3.65
CA SER A 118 -1.13 -3.90 -4.71
C SER A 118 -0.33 -3.83 -6.01
N LEU A 119 1.00 -3.71 -5.95
CA LEU A 119 1.86 -3.86 -7.14
C LEU A 119 1.69 -5.24 -7.77
N TRP A 120 1.65 -6.30 -6.96
CA TRP A 120 1.34 -7.64 -7.45
C TRP A 120 -0.07 -7.72 -8.02
N TYR A 121 -1.06 -7.13 -7.36
CA TYR A 121 -2.42 -7.09 -7.87
C TYR A 121 -2.50 -6.44 -9.27
N PHE A 122 -1.82 -5.30 -9.48
CA PHE A 122 -1.74 -4.66 -10.79
C PHE A 122 -1.09 -5.57 -11.84
N MET A 123 -0.06 -6.33 -11.49
CA MET A 123 0.48 -7.34 -12.41
C MET A 123 -0.55 -8.43 -12.73
N ALA A 124 -1.24 -8.95 -11.72
CA ALA A 124 -2.20 -10.04 -11.89
C ALA A 124 -3.35 -9.65 -12.82
N VAL A 125 -3.98 -8.49 -12.60
CA VAL A 125 -5.11 -8.03 -13.44
C VAL A 125 -4.71 -7.62 -14.86
N LYS A 126 -3.42 -7.37 -15.11
CA LYS A 126 -2.87 -7.06 -16.44
C LYS A 126 -2.12 -8.23 -17.07
N ASN A 127 -2.36 -9.47 -16.60
CA ASN A 127 -1.79 -10.72 -17.11
C ASN A 127 -0.25 -10.77 -17.08
N TYR A 128 0.36 -10.28 -16.00
CA TYR A 128 1.82 -10.29 -15.79
C TYR A 128 2.59 -9.67 -16.97
N PRO A 129 2.49 -8.34 -17.17
CA PRO A 129 3.04 -7.65 -18.35
C PRO A 129 4.57 -7.55 -18.38
N LEU A 130 5.27 -8.16 -17.42
CA LEU A 130 6.72 -8.18 -17.30
C LEU A 130 7.25 -9.51 -17.83
N GLU A 131 8.08 -9.47 -18.87
CA GLU A 131 8.66 -10.67 -19.51
C GLU A 131 9.42 -11.58 -18.53
N THR A 132 9.98 -10.99 -17.47
CA THR A 132 10.74 -11.71 -16.43
C THR A 132 9.85 -12.44 -15.42
N ILE A 133 8.57 -12.06 -15.29
CA ILE A 133 7.67 -12.57 -14.24
C ILE A 133 6.53 -13.35 -14.88
N THR A 134 6.48 -14.65 -14.58
CA THR A 134 5.41 -15.52 -15.06
C THR A 134 4.26 -15.61 -14.04
N PRO A 135 3.02 -15.85 -14.51
CA PRO A 135 1.89 -16.09 -13.62
C PRO A 135 2.15 -17.29 -12.69
N PRO A 136 1.68 -17.24 -11.43
CA PRO A 136 1.81 -18.34 -10.50
C PRO A 136 0.97 -19.53 -10.98
N GLN A 137 1.57 -20.71 -11.00
CA GLN A 137 0.89 -21.94 -11.38
C GLN A 137 -0.11 -22.37 -10.29
N ALA A 138 -1.27 -22.90 -10.69
CA ALA A 138 -2.27 -23.42 -9.78
C ALA A 138 -1.68 -24.46 -8.81
N GLY A 139 -2.11 -24.43 -7.55
CA GLY A 139 -1.59 -25.30 -6.49
C GLY A 139 -0.28 -24.84 -5.84
N THR A 140 0.29 -23.71 -6.27
CA THR A 140 1.46 -23.10 -5.60
C THR A 140 1.04 -22.15 -4.47
N THR A 141 1.94 -21.91 -3.52
CA THR A 141 1.78 -20.89 -2.46
C THR A 141 1.52 -19.49 -3.01
N SER A 142 2.13 -19.15 -4.15
CA SER A 142 1.91 -17.87 -4.82
C SER A 142 0.52 -17.77 -5.43
N ALA A 143 -0.06 -18.85 -5.92
CA ALA A 143 -1.44 -18.85 -6.40
C ALA A 143 -2.44 -18.57 -5.27
N GLY A 144 -2.29 -19.23 -4.12
CA GLY A 144 -3.16 -18.99 -2.96
C GLY A 144 -3.03 -17.59 -2.35
N LEU A 145 -1.83 -17.00 -2.38
CA LEU A 145 -1.66 -15.60 -1.93
C LEU A 145 -2.16 -14.58 -2.95
N ALA A 146 -2.15 -14.88 -4.24
CA ALA A 146 -2.66 -13.96 -5.27
C ALA A 146 -4.17 -13.70 -5.13
N GLU A 147 -4.92 -14.62 -4.53
CA GLU A 147 -6.34 -14.46 -4.19
C GLU A 147 -6.55 -13.48 -3.01
N ASN A 148 -5.57 -13.40 -2.11
CA ASN A 148 -5.60 -12.60 -0.89
C ASN A 148 -4.69 -11.37 -0.99
N LEU A 149 -4.72 -10.66 -2.12
CA LEU A 149 -3.98 -9.41 -2.29
C LEU A 149 -4.79 -8.21 -1.74
N PRO A 150 -4.14 -7.09 -1.35
CA PRO A 150 -4.83 -5.97 -0.71
C PRO A 150 -6.06 -5.50 -1.50
N LEU A 151 -5.88 -5.28 -2.80
CA LEU A 151 -6.93 -4.78 -3.68
C LEU A 151 -8.00 -5.83 -4.00
N SER A 152 -7.78 -7.14 -3.82
CA SER A 152 -8.85 -8.12 -4.05
C SER A 152 -9.97 -7.94 -3.03
N TRP A 153 -9.64 -7.90 -1.73
CA TRP A 153 -10.64 -7.69 -0.69
C TRP A 153 -11.02 -6.22 -0.45
N LEU A 154 -10.15 -5.24 -0.75
CA LEU A 154 -10.50 -3.83 -0.61
C LEU A 154 -11.57 -3.37 -1.60
N LEU A 155 -11.63 -3.98 -2.79
CA LEU A 155 -12.62 -3.64 -3.80
C LEU A 155 -13.96 -4.34 -3.57
N GLU A 156 -13.94 -5.49 -2.89
CA GLU A 156 -15.15 -6.19 -2.47
C GLU A 156 -16.01 -5.28 -1.57
N GLY A 157 -17.29 -5.18 -1.88
CA GLY A 157 -18.24 -4.36 -1.10
C GLY A 157 -17.88 -2.87 -1.00
N ASN A 158 -17.01 -2.36 -1.88
CA ASN A 158 -16.54 -0.98 -1.87
C ASN A 158 -15.81 -0.58 -0.56
N LEU A 159 -15.15 -1.54 0.09
CA LEU A 159 -14.46 -1.34 1.37
C LEU A 159 -13.39 -0.25 1.29
N LEU A 160 -12.67 -0.14 0.18
CA LEU A 160 -11.67 0.92 -0.05
C LEU A 160 -12.28 2.31 0.13
N THR A 161 -13.43 2.56 -0.48
CA THR A 161 -14.15 3.83 -0.35
C THR A 161 -14.61 4.06 1.08
N LEU A 162 -15.12 3.03 1.76
CA LEU A 162 -15.52 3.13 3.16
C LEU A 162 -14.34 3.48 4.07
N PHE A 163 -13.18 2.85 3.88
CA PHE A 163 -11.95 3.18 4.63
C PHE A 163 -11.50 4.61 4.39
N VAL A 164 -11.56 5.09 3.15
CA VAL A 164 -11.18 6.46 2.79
C VAL A 164 -12.15 7.48 3.38
N ILE A 165 -13.46 7.22 3.32
CA ILE A 165 -14.47 8.06 3.98
C ILE A 165 -14.22 8.11 5.48
N GLY A 166 -14.01 6.96 6.12
CA GLY A 166 -13.72 6.87 7.55
C GLY A 166 -12.44 7.63 7.94
N LEU A 167 -11.39 7.50 7.13
CA LEU A 167 -10.14 8.24 7.28
C LEU A 167 -10.36 9.75 7.13
N PHE A 168 -11.14 10.18 6.14
CA PHE A 168 -11.43 11.59 5.92
C PHE A 168 -12.25 12.19 7.07
N LEU A 169 -13.26 11.47 7.56
CA LEU A 169 -14.03 11.85 8.76
C LEU A 169 -13.12 11.94 9.99
N PHE A 170 -12.24 10.96 10.18
CA PHE A 170 -11.28 10.97 11.28
C PHE A 170 -10.36 12.20 11.22
N ILE A 171 -9.80 12.51 10.05
CA ILE A 171 -8.97 13.71 9.87
C ILE A 171 -9.79 14.98 10.15
N LEU A 172 -11.01 15.08 9.63
CA LEU A 172 -11.89 16.22 9.83
C LEU A 172 -12.16 16.44 11.33
N ILE A 173 -12.49 15.39 12.06
CA ILE A 173 -12.71 15.46 13.52
C ILE A 173 -11.42 15.77 14.27
N ALA A 174 -10.27 15.24 13.82
CA ALA A 174 -9.00 15.46 14.49
C ALA A 174 -8.47 16.89 14.29
N VAL A 175 -8.81 17.54 13.18
CA VAL A 175 -8.32 18.88 12.79
C VAL A 175 -9.19 20.00 13.37
N ILE A 176 -10.50 19.76 13.57
CA ILE A 176 -11.42 20.67 14.28
C ILE A 176 -11.15 20.60 15.79
#